data_AF-A0A850ZBT6-F1
#
_entry.id   AF-A0A850ZBT6-F1
#
_cell.length_a   1.000
_cell.length_b   1.000
_cell.length_c   1.000
_cell.angle_alpha   90.00
_cell.angle_beta   90.00
_cell.angle_gamma   90.00
#
_symmetry.space_group_name_H-M   'P 1'
#
loop_
_entity.id
_entity.type
_entity.pdbx_description
1 polymer ?
#
loop_
_entity_poly.entity_id
_entity_poly.type
_entity_poly.pdbx_seq_one_letter_code
_entity_poly.pdbx_strand_id
1 'polypeptide(L)'
;WDETHFGKMGSYYINRTFFFDVHPPLGKMLIGLAGYLSGYDGTFPFQKPGDRYEQHNYIGMRGFCAFLGSCLVPFAYLTVLELSKSLPAALLTAFILIFDTGCITLSQYILLDPILMFFLMGAVLSMVKCNSCADR
;
A
#
# COMPACT_ATOMS: atom_id res chain seq x y z
N TRP A 1 -4.90 9.58 -12.81
CA TRP A 1 -3.75 8.81 -12.30
C TRP A 1 -4.14 7.34 -12.21
N ASP A 2 -3.19 6.43 -12.00
CA ASP A 2 -3.33 4.96 -12.16
C ASP A 2 -4.40 4.28 -11.28
N GLU A 3 -5.01 5.02 -10.36
CA GLU A 3 -6.20 4.60 -9.62
C GLU A 3 -7.33 4.11 -10.54
N THR A 4 -7.50 4.69 -11.74
CA THR A 4 -8.48 4.17 -12.71
C THR A 4 -8.12 2.76 -13.19
N HIS A 5 -6.84 2.44 -13.32
CA HIS A 5 -6.40 1.12 -13.77
C HIS A 5 -6.54 0.09 -12.66
N PHE A 6 -6.00 0.38 -11.47
CA PHE A 6 -6.02 -0.57 -10.35
C PHE A 6 -7.39 -0.70 -9.70
N GLY A 7 -8.16 0.38 -9.63
CA GLY A 7 -9.56 0.35 -9.19
C GLY A 7 -10.41 -0.55 -10.08
N LYS A 8 -10.30 -0.38 -11.41
CA LYS A 8 -11.00 -1.23 -12.40
C LYS A 8 -10.65 -2.70 -12.25
N MET A 9 -9.37 -3.00 -12.01
CA MET A 9 -8.92 -4.38 -11.78
C MET A 9 -9.44 -4.96 -10.46
N GLY A 10 -9.54 -4.14 -9.41
CA GLY A 10 -10.23 -4.51 -8.18
C GLY A 10 -11.70 -4.90 -8.44
N SER A 11 -12.41 -4.11 -9.25
CA SER A 11 -13.78 -4.41 -9.69
C SER A 11 -13.87 -5.72 -10.46
N TYR A 12 -12.89 -6.02 -11.33
CA TYR A 12 -12.85 -7.28 -12.07
C TYR A 12 -12.69 -8.50 -11.15
N TYR A 13 -11.93 -8.39 -10.05
CA TYR A 13 -11.87 -9.46 -9.06
C TYR A 13 -13.20 -9.67 -8.33
N ILE A 14 -13.89 -8.60 -7.96
CA ILE A 14 -15.20 -8.67 -7.30
C ILE A 14 -16.23 -9.30 -8.24
N ASN A 15 -16.26 -8.86 -9.49
CA ASN A 15 -17.18 -9.34 -10.52
C ASN A 15 -16.79 -10.71 -11.10
N ARG A 16 -15.66 -11.29 -10.67
CA ARG A 16 -15.12 -12.57 -11.17
C ARG A 16 -14.91 -12.58 -12.69
N THR A 17 -14.55 -11.45 -13.27
CA THR A 17 -14.27 -11.31 -14.70
C THR A 17 -12.78 -11.45 -14.95
N PHE A 18 -12.41 -12.35 -15.87
CA PHE A 18 -11.01 -12.52 -16.26
C PHE A 18 -10.47 -11.27 -16.98
N PHE A 19 -9.22 -10.90 -16.66
CA PHE A 19 -8.50 -9.82 -17.32
C PHE A 19 -7.00 -10.16 -17.36
N PHE A 20 -6.26 -9.50 -18.25
CA PHE A 20 -4.81 -9.64 -18.35
C PHE A 20 -4.14 -8.32 -17.96
N ASP A 21 -3.07 -8.38 -17.16
CA ASP A 21 -2.27 -7.22 -16.77
C ASP A 21 -0.81 -7.62 -16.56
N VAL A 22 0.09 -6.64 -16.69
CA VAL A 22 1.54 -6.82 -16.56
C VAL A 22 2.01 -7.08 -15.12
N HIS A 23 1.29 -6.57 -14.11
CA HIS A 23 1.70 -6.71 -12.71
C HIS A 23 1.21 -8.05 -12.12
N PRO A 24 1.97 -8.63 -11.18
CA PRO A 24 1.51 -9.77 -10.39
C PRO A 24 0.13 -9.53 -9.74
N PRO A 25 -0.67 -10.59 -9.52
CA PRO A 25 -2.07 -10.44 -9.13
C PRO A 25 -2.28 -9.99 -7.67
N LEU A 26 -1.34 -10.30 -6.76
CA LEU A 26 -1.51 -10.16 -5.31
C LEU A 26 -1.99 -8.77 -4.88
N GLY A 27 -1.33 -7.70 -5.31
CA GLY A 27 -1.70 -6.36 -4.86
C GLY A 27 -3.11 -5.94 -5.30
N LYS A 28 -3.52 -6.33 -6.51
CA LYS A 28 -4.86 -6.05 -7.04
C LYS A 28 -5.92 -6.91 -6.34
N MET A 29 -5.59 -8.15 -5.99
CA MET A 29 -6.47 -9.01 -5.19
C MET A 29 -6.70 -8.41 -3.80
N LEU A 30 -5.67 -7.84 -3.16
CA LEU A 30 -5.80 -7.17 -1.87
C LEU A 30 -6.65 -5.90 -1.97
N ILE A 31 -6.50 -5.11 -3.04
CA ILE A 31 -7.36 -3.95 -3.32
C ILE A 31 -8.81 -4.40 -3.50
N GLY A 32 -9.06 -5.44 -4.31
CA GLY A 32 -10.39 -6.01 -4.50
C GLY A 32 -11.00 -6.55 -3.20
N LEU A 33 -10.19 -7.19 -2.36
CA LEU A 33 -10.59 -7.66 -1.02
C LEU A 33 -10.96 -6.48 -0.10
N ALA A 34 -10.16 -5.42 -0.08
CA ALA A 34 -10.46 -4.22 0.70
C ALA A 34 -11.77 -3.56 0.23
N GLY A 35 -11.98 -3.48 -1.08
CA GLY A 35 -13.25 -3.04 -1.65
C GLY A 35 -14.42 -3.90 -1.19
N TYR A 36 -14.31 -5.21 -1.35
CA TYR A 36 -15.34 -6.17 -0.95
C TYR A 36 -15.70 -6.06 0.55
N LEU A 37 -14.70 -5.98 1.43
CA LEU A 37 -14.91 -5.85 2.88
C LEU A 37 -15.54 -4.51 3.26
N SER A 38 -15.28 -3.45 2.50
CA SER A 38 -15.89 -2.12 2.71
C SER A 38 -17.27 -1.94 2.08
N GLY A 39 -17.82 -2.99 1.44
CA GLY A 39 -19.11 -2.91 0.76
C GLY A 39 -19.08 -2.19 -0.58
N TYR A 40 -17.94 -2.25 -1.30
CA TYR A 40 -17.87 -1.91 -2.72
C TYR A 40 -18.34 -3.09 -3.56
N ASP A 41 -19.23 -2.81 -4.51
CA ASP A 41 -19.97 -3.79 -5.31
C ASP A 41 -19.34 -4.05 -6.69
N GLY A 42 -18.24 -3.39 -7.03
CA GLY A 42 -17.55 -3.62 -8.30
C GLY A 42 -18.21 -2.99 -9.51
N THR A 43 -19.21 -2.12 -9.33
CA THR A 43 -20.01 -1.56 -10.44
C THR A 43 -19.45 -0.25 -10.98
N PHE A 44 -18.63 0.47 -10.20
CA PHE A 44 -18.00 1.70 -10.69
C PHE A 44 -17.00 1.40 -11.83
N PRO A 45 -17.12 2.05 -13.01
CA PRO A 45 -16.43 1.62 -14.22
C PRO A 45 -14.98 2.12 -14.34
N PHE A 46 -14.54 3.08 -13.50
CA PHE A 46 -13.19 3.66 -13.50
C PHE A 46 -12.68 4.03 -14.93
N GLN A 47 -13.46 4.79 -15.70
CA GLN A 47 -13.11 5.09 -17.10
C GLN A 47 -12.10 6.22 -17.23
N LYS A 48 -12.31 7.33 -16.50
CA LYS A 48 -11.48 8.52 -16.62
C LYS A 48 -11.07 9.05 -15.25
N PRO A 49 -9.82 9.56 -15.13
CA PRO A 49 -9.42 10.28 -13.94
C PRO A 49 -10.34 11.50 -13.72
N GLY A 50 -10.87 11.65 -12.51
CA GLY A 50 -11.77 12.75 -12.16
C GLY A 50 -13.25 12.40 -12.20
N ASP A 51 -13.62 11.17 -12.61
CA ASP A 51 -14.98 10.68 -12.47
C ASP A 51 -15.41 10.69 -10.99
N ARG A 52 -16.59 11.23 -10.71
CA ARG A 52 -17.13 11.29 -9.34
C ARG A 52 -17.62 9.90 -8.93
N TYR A 53 -17.24 9.46 -7.74
CA TYR A 53 -17.55 8.13 -7.22
C TYR A 53 -19.02 7.92 -6.78
N GLU A 54 -19.87 8.96 -6.90
CA GLU A 54 -21.30 8.94 -6.55
C GLU A 54 -21.59 8.19 -5.24
N GLN A 55 -22.35 7.08 -5.29
CA GLN A 55 -22.71 6.26 -4.12
C GLN A 55 -21.80 5.03 -3.91
N HIS A 56 -20.69 4.91 -4.65
CA HIS A 56 -19.80 3.75 -4.53
C HIS A 56 -18.80 3.92 -3.39
N ASN A 57 -18.68 2.90 -2.55
CA ASN A 57 -17.79 2.89 -1.37
C ASN A 57 -16.31 2.68 -1.75
N TYR A 58 -15.66 3.67 -2.37
CA TYR A 58 -14.23 3.61 -2.73
C TYR A 58 -13.27 3.87 -1.55
N ILE A 59 -13.79 4.43 -0.44
CA ILE A 59 -13.02 4.86 0.72
C ILE A 59 -12.27 3.68 1.36
N GLY A 60 -12.85 2.48 1.37
CA GLY A 60 -12.20 1.30 1.95
C GLY A 60 -10.93 0.89 1.23
N MET A 61 -10.92 0.97 -0.11
CA MET A 61 -9.72 0.68 -0.90
C MET A 61 -8.61 1.71 -0.66
N ARG A 62 -8.96 3.00 -0.63
CA ARG A 62 -7.99 4.06 -0.29
C ARG A 62 -7.50 3.95 1.14
N GLY A 63 -8.39 3.68 2.09
CA GLY A 63 -8.08 3.47 3.50
C GLY A 63 -7.12 2.31 3.71
N PHE A 64 -7.27 1.23 2.94
CA PHE A 64 -6.34 0.10 2.95
C PHE A 64 -4.95 0.47 2.43
N CYS A 65 -4.87 1.16 1.28
CA CYS A 65 -3.59 1.67 0.76
C CYS A 65 -2.91 2.65 1.72
N ALA A 66 -3.69 3.56 2.33
CA ALA A 66 -3.20 4.53 3.30
C ALA A 66 -2.72 3.84 4.58
N PHE A 67 -3.43 2.82 5.06
CA PHE A 67 -3.03 2.02 6.21
C PHE A 67 -1.68 1.33 5.96
N LEU A 68 -1.53 0.62 4.84
CA LEU A 68 -0.27 -0.03 4.50
C LEU A 68 0.87 0.97 4.27
N GLY A 69 0.57 2.11 3.62
CA GLY A 69 1.52 3.21 3.46
C GLY A 69 1.96 3.82 4.79
N SER A 70 1.06 3.93 5.77
CA SER A 70 1.40 4.44 7.10
C SER A 70 2.35 3.51 7.87
N CYS A 71 2.30 2.20 7.60
CA CYS A 71 3.21 1.22 8.18
C CYS A 71 4.66 1.32 7.65
N LEU A 72 4.91 2.06 6.56
CA LEU A 72 6.26 2.29 6.05
C LEU A 72 7.13 3.04 7.06
N VAL A 73 6.55 4.02 7.75
CA VAL A 73 7.24 4.84 8.76
C VAL A 73 7.77 3.99 9.93
N PRO A 74 6.95 3.18 10.64
CA PRO A 74 7.46 2.33 11.72
C PRO A 74 8.41 1.24 11.20
N PHE A 75 8.23 0.71 9.98
CA PHE A 75 9.19 -0.26 9.42
C PHE A 75 10.56 0.36 9.16
N ALA A 76 10.60 1.56 8.59
CA ALA A 76 11.85 2.28 8.38
C ALA A 76 12.53 2.64 9.71
N TYR A 77 11.76 3.12 10.69
CA TYR A 77 12.25 3.38 12.04
C TYR A 77 12.93 2.14 12.65
N LEU A 78 12.23 0.99 12.65
CA LEU A 78 12.75 -0.24 13.25
C LEU A 78 13.96 -0.77 12.49
N THR A 79 13.96 -0.65 11.16
CA THR A 79 15.09 -1.09 10.32
C THR A 79 16.35 -0.30 10.64
N VAL A 80 16.25 1.04 10.71
CA VAL A 80 17.39 1.90 11.05
C VAL A 80 17.82 1.72 12.50
N LEU A 81 16.87 1.54 13.42
CA LEU A 81 17.19 1.27 14.82
C LEU A 81 18.00 -0.02 14.97
N GLU A 82 17.64 -1.07 14.24
CA GLU A 82 18.32 -2.36 14.31
C GLU A 82 19.72 -2.32 13.67
N LEU A 83 19.89 -1.58 12.57
CA LEU A 83 21.17 -1.43 11.87
C LEU A 83 22.14 -0.47 12.57
N SER A 84 21.68 0.71 12.97
CA SER A 84 22.54 1.75 13.53
C SER A 84 22.66 1.67 15.05
N LYS A 85 21.77 0.91 15.72
CA LYS A 85 21.65 0.83 17.19
C LYS A 85 21.54 2.21 17.87
N SER A 86 21.09 3.22 17.13
CA SER A 86 21.06 4.62 17.54
C SER A 86 19.64 5.19 17.42
N LEU A 87 19.08 5.57 18.57
CA LEU A 87 17.76 6.19 18.67
C LEU A 87 17.63 7.51 17.86
N PRO A 88 18.58 8.47 17.92
CA PRO A 88 18.42 9.71 17.16
C PRO A 88 18.44 9.49 15.65
N ALA A 89 19.22 8.52 15.15
CA ALA A 89 19.23 8.17 13.72
C ALA A 89 17.89 7.60 13.28
N ALA A 90 17.32 6.67 14.05
CA ALA A 90 16.02 6.07 13.76
C ALA A 90 14.88 7.12 13.78
N LEU A 91 14.87 8.02 14.78
CA LEU A 91 13.90 9.11 14.86
C LEU A 91 13.99 10.08 13.68
N LEU A 92 15.21 10.43 13.26
CA LEU A 92 15.43 11.29 12.11
C LEU A 92 14.87 10.65 10.83
N THR A 93 15.10 9.35 10.62
CA THR A 93 14.54 8.62 9.47
C THR A 93 13.02 8.62 9.47
N ALA A 94 12.40 8.33 10.62
CA ALA A 94 10.95 8.37 10.75
C ALA A 94 10.39 9.76 10.46
N PHE A 95 11.04 10.81 10.98
CA PHE A 95 10.64 12.20 10.74
C PHE A 95 10.70 12.55 9.25
N ILE A 96 11.80 12.23 8.56
CA ILE A 96 11.95 12.50 7.12
C ILE A 96 10.83 11.81 6.32
N LEU A 97 10.52 10.55 6.62
CA LEU A 97 9.47 9.81 5.91
C LEU A 97 8.05 10.31 6.20
N ILE A 98 7.76 10.75 7.44
CA ILE A 98 6.46 11.33 7.78
C ILE A 98 6.19 12.59 6.97
N PHE A 99 7.22 13.41 6.73
CA PHE A 99 7.09 14.67 5.99
C PHE A 99 7.38 14.51 4.49
N ASP A 100 7.57 13.28 3.99
CA ASP A 100 7.74 13.03 2.57
C ASP A 100 6.38 13.08 1.85
N THR A 101 6.13 14.21 1.19
CA THR A 101 4.94 14.44 0.37
C THR A 101 4.76 13.37 -0.72
N GLY A 102 5.84 12.79 -1.24
CA GLY A 102 5.78 11.72 -2.23
C GLY A 102 5.12 10.46 -1.68
N CYS A 103 5.59 10.00 -0.52
CA CYS A 103 5.02 8.84 0.19
C CYS A 103 3.56 9.08 0.59
N ILE A 104 3.22 10.29 1.08
CA ILE A 104 1.83 10.66 1.41
C ILE A 104 0.94 10.66 0.17
N THR A 105 1.45 11.14 -0.96
CA THR A 105 0.69 11.22 -2.21
C THR A 105 0.44 9.82 -2.78
N LEU A 106 1.42 8.93 -2.77
CA LEU A 106 1.24 7.57 -3.29
C LEU A 106 0.32 6.71 -2.41
N SER A 107 0.36 6.90 -1.09
CA SER A 107 -0.40 6.09 -0.13
C SER A 107 -1.89 6.40 -0.05
N GLN A 108 -2.31 7.64 -0.37
CA GLN A 108 -3.73 8.04 -0.24
C GLN A 108 -4.63 7.57 -1.38
N TYR A 109 -4.06 7.15 -2.51
CA TYR A 109 -4.79 6.70 -3.69
C TYR A 109 -4.76 5.17 -3.81
N ILE A 110 -5.67 4.60 -4.62
CA ILE A 110 -5.73 3.16 -4.87
C ILE A 110 -4.59 2.78 -5.84
N LEU A 111 -3.38 2.60 -5.31
CA LEU A 111 -2.20 2.16 -6.06
C LEU A 111 -1.63 0.86 -5.53
N LEU A 112 -0.83 0.21 -6.37
CA LEU A 112 -0.03 -0.95 -5.99
C LEU A 112 1.22 -0.58 -5.17
N ASP A 113 1.75 0.63 -5.35
CA ASP A 113 2.99 1.09 -4.72
C ASP A 113 2.97 0.97 -3.18
N PRO A 114 1.92 1.40 -2.44
CA PRO A 114 1.91 1.29 -0.99
C PRO A 114 1.95 -0.16 -0.52
N ILE A 115 1.30 -1.07 -1.26
CA ILE A 115 1.28 -2.51 -0.97
C ILE A 115 2.66 -3.11 -1.23
N LEU A 116 3.27 -2.77 -2.37
CA LEU A 116 4.60 -3.23 -2.74
C LEU A 116 5.64 -2.77 -1.70
N MET A 117 5.64 -1.48 -1.36
CA MET A 117 6.56 -0.91 -0.38
C MET A 117 6.37 -1.53 1.00
N PHE A 118 5.14 -1.83 1.41
CA PHE A 118 4.85 -2.49 2.69
C PHE A 118 5.53 -3.87 2.78
N PHE A 119 5.34 -4.72 1.78
CA PHE A 119 5.97 -6.04 1.75
C PHE A 119 7.49 -5.96 1.58
N LEU A 120 7.99 -5.02 0.80
CA LEU A 120 9.43 -4.80 0.62
C LEU A 120 10.10 -4.38 1.93
N MET A 121 9.58 -3.35 2.61
CA MET A 121 10.12 -2.89 3.89
C MET A 121 9.97 -3.95 4.98
N GLY A 122 8.85 -4.68 5.00
CA GLY A 122 8.65 -5.81 5.90
C GLY A 122 9.68 -6.93 5.68
N ALA A 123 10.01 -7.23 4.42
CA ALA A 123 11.04 -8.22 4.08
C ALA A 123 12.44 -7.76 4.52
N VAL A 124 12.80 -6.49 4.28
CA VAL A 124 14.07 -5.91 4.73
C VAL A 124 14.18 -5.93 6.26
N LEU A 125 13.14 -5.48 6.96
CA LEU A 125 13.11 -5.50 8.43
C LEU A 125 13.28 -6.94 8.96
N SER A 126 12.59 -7.90 8.36
CA SER A 126 12.69 -9.31 8.74
C SER A 126 14.11 -9.85 8.52
N MET A 127 14.73 -9.54 7.39
CA MET A 127 16.12 -9.90 7.09
C MET A 127 17.09 -9.31 8.13
N VAL A 128 16.98 -8.01 8.42
CA VAL A 128 17.85 -7.32 9.39
C VAL A 128 17.69 -7.92 10.78
N LYS A 129 16.46 -8.22 11.22
CA LYS A 129 16.22 -8.89 12.50
C LYS A 129 16.78 -10.32 12.53
N CYS A 130 16.60 -11.09 11.48
CA CYS A 130 17.17 -12.43 11.38
C CYS A 130 18.70 -12.38 11.49
N ASN A 131 19.35 -11.43 10.82
CA ASN A 131 20.80 -11.28 10.87
C ASN A 131 21.28 -10.84 12.27
N SER A 132 20.60 -9.88 12.90
CA SER A 132 20.97 -9.46 14.26
C SER A 132 20.74 -10.55 15.32
N CYS A 133 19.85 -11.52 15.07
CA CYS A 133 19.69 -12.70 15.92
C CYS A 133 20.77 -13.76 15.67
N ALA A 134 21.29 -13.86 14.44
CA ALA A 134 22.38 -14.78 14.10
C ALA A 134 23.73 -14.31 14.66
N ASP A 135 23.93 -12.99 14.77
CA ASP A 135 25.14 -12.39 15.34
C ASP A 135 25.17 -12.36 16.89
N ARG A 136 24.10 -12.83 17.55
CA ARG A 136 24.00 -12.93 19.02
C ARG A 136 24.23 -14.35 19.51
#